data_AF-A0A920VKQ6-F1
#
_entry.id   AF-A0A920VKQ6-F1
#
_cell.length_a   1.000
_cell.length_b   1.000
_cell.length_c   1.000
_cell.angle_alpha   90.00
_cell.angle_beta   90.00
_cell.angle_gamma   90.00
#
_symmetry.space_group_name_H-M   'P 1'
#
loop_
_entity.id
_entity.type
_entity.pdbx_description
1 polymer ?
#
loop_
_entity_poly.entity_id
_entity_poly.type
_entity_poly.pdbx_seq_one_letter_code
_entity_poly.pdbx_strand_id
1 'polypeptide(L)'
;MLYILDEPSIGLHQRDNDQLLVTLERLRDLGNTVPVVEHDEDTIRRADHIVDLGPGAGRHGVKLLLMDPLEPPWKRKSRLPLHIYVVTDRSRARATPED
;
A
#
# COMPACT_ATOMS: atom_id res chain seq x y z
N MET A 1 10.64 -9.28 -9.60
CA MET A 1 11.17 -7.92 -9.93
C MET A 1 10.47 -6.89 -9.07
N LEU A 2 10.94 -5.63 -9.07
CA LEU A 2 10.34 -4.52 -8.29
C LEU A 2 9.60 -3.56 -9.23
N TYR A 3 8.32 -3.31 -8.98
CA TYR A 3 7.50 -2.35 -9.73
C TYR A 3 6.96 -1.26 -8.80
N ILE A 4 7.33 0.00 -9.03
CA ILE A 4 6.89 1.12 -8.19
C ILE A 4 5.85 1.92 -8.97
N LEU A 5 4.67 2.13 -8.39
CA LEU A 5 3.57 2.90 -8.97
C LEU A 5 3.22 4.09 -8.08
N ASP A 6 2.99 5.24 -8.71
CA ASP A 6 2.61 6.49 -8.04
C ASP A 6 1.20 6.89 -8.47
N GLU A 7 0.26 6.81 -7.52
CA GLU A 7 -1.18 7.11 -7.67
C GLU A 7 -1.83 6.56 -8.96
N PRO A 8 -1.77 5.24 -9.22
CA PRO A 8 -2.27 4.65 -10.46
C PRO A 8 -3.79 4.73 -10.64
N SER A 9 -4.56 5.04 -9.60
CA SER A 9 -6.02 5.21 -9.67
C SER A 9 -6.47 6.59 -10.14
N ILE A 10 -5.58 7.60 -10.22
CA ILE A 10 -5.95 8.96 -10.62
C ILE A 10 -6.67 8.94 -11.97
N GLY A 11 -7.88 9.51 -11.98
CA GLY A 11 -8.68 9.67 -13.19
C GLY A 11 -9.39 8.39 -13.66
N LEU A 12 -9.29 7.29 -12.90
CA LEU A 12 -10.04 6.08 -13.19
C LEU A 12 -11.48 6.16 -12.65
N HIS A 13 -12.41 5.62 -13.44
CA HIS A 13 -13.75 5.35 -12.94
C HIS A 13 -13.70 4.20 -11.92
N GLN A 14 -14.64 4.14 -10.97
CA GLN A 14 -14.66 3.12 -9.89
C GLN A 14 -14.53 1.67 -10.43
N ARG A 15 -15.22 1.36 -11.53
CA ARG A 15 -15.16 0.05 -12.21
C ARG A 15 -13.77 -0.30 -12.76
N ASP A 16 -12.99 0.70 -13.15
CA ASP A 16 -11.65 0.51 -13.71
C ASP A 16 -10.61 0.42 -12.59
N ASN A 17 -10.86 1.07 -11.45
CA ASN A 17 -10.05 0.90 -10.24
C ASN A 17 -10.06 -0.57 -9.77
N ASP A 18 -11.24 -1.21 -9.73
CA ASP A 18 -11.31 -2.64 -9.38
C ASP A 18 -10.47 -3.53 -10.32
N GLN A 19 -10.47 -3.23 -11.63
CA GLN A 19 -9.69 -3.98 -12.62
C GLN A 19 -8.18 -3.73 -12.45
N LEU A 20 -7.79 -2.49 -12.13
CA LEU A 20 -6.42 -2.14 -11.78
C LEU A 20 -5.96 -2.95 -10.56
N LEU A 21 -6.75 -2.98 -9.49
CA LEU A 21 -6.42 -3.69 -8.25
C LEU A 21 -6.24 -5.19 -8.48
N VAL A 22 -7.13 -5.82 -9.24
CA VAL A 22 -6.98 -7.23 -9.66
C VAL A 22 -5.69 -7.45 -10.47
N THR A 23 -5.28 -6.48 -11.28
CA THR A 23 -4.05 -6.56 -12.07
C THR A 23 -2.80 -6.47 -11.18
N LEU A 24 -2.80 -5.57 -10.19
CA LEU A 24 -1.72 -5.44 -9.21
C LEU A 24 -1.60 -6.71 -8.34
N GLU A 25 -2.72 -7.28 -7.90
CA GLU A 25 -2.77 -8.57 -7.20
C GLU A 25 -2.19 -9.71 -8.05
N ARG A 26 -2.49 -9.76 -9.35
CA ARG A 26 -1.90 -10.74 -10.26
C ARG A 26 -0.39 -10.55 -10.45
N LEU A 27 0.06 -9.31 -10.59
CA LEU A 27 1.50 -9.00 -10.70
C LEU A 27 2.27 -9.45 -9.46
N ARG A 28 1.69 -9.25 -8.27
CA ARG A 28 2.20 -9.84 -7.02
C ARG A 28 2.26 -11.36 -7.10
N ASP A 29 1.17 -12.01 -7.49
CA ASP A 29 1.06 -13.46 -7.46
C ASP A 29 2.07 -14.16 -8.39
N LEU A 30 2.57 -13.45 -9.40
CA LEU A 30 3.71 -13.86 -10.23
C LEU A 30 5.09 -13.75 -9.54
N GLY A 31 5.14 -13.38 -8.26
CA GLY A 31 6.35 -13.27 -7.46
C GLY A 31 7.04 -11.90 -7.53
N ASN A 32 6.32 -10.84 -7.89
CA ASN A 32 6.86 -9.49 -7.92
C ASN A 32 6.52 -8.72 -6.65
N THR A 33 7.42 -7.83 -6.24
CA THR A 33 7.13 -6.83 -5.23
C THR A 33 6.62 -5.57 -5.92
N VAL A 34 5.44 -5.09 -5.52
CA VAL A 34 4.76 -3.95 -6.14
C VAL A 34 4.48 -2.87 -5.10
N PRO A 35 5.43 -1.94 -4.85
CA PRO A 35 5.16 -0.73 -4.12
C PRO A 35 4.17 0.19 -4.83
N VAL A 36 3.15 0.66 -4.10
CA VAL A 36 2.18 1.63 -4.63
C VAL A 36 2.21 2.90 -3.75
N VAL A 37 1.78 4.02 -4.27
CA VAL A 37 1.41 5.22 -3.50
C VAL A 37 -0.03 5.48 -3.85
N GLU A 38 -0.91 5.53 -2.86
CA GLU A 38 -2.35 5.67 -3.10
C GLU A 38 -3.07 6.38 -1.96
N HIS A 39 -4.26 6.86 -2.27
CA HIS A 39 -5.17 7.47 -1.30
C HIS A 39 -6.56 6.80 -1.30
N ASP A 40 -6.79 5.85 -2.19
CA ASP A 40 -8.03 5.07 -2.29
C ASP A 40 -8.18 4.02 -1.18
N GLU A 41 -9.33 4.00 -0.50
CA GLU A 41 -9.60 3.07 0.61
C GLU A 41 -9.64 1.60 0.18
N ASP A 42 -10.17 1.31 -1.02
CA ASP A 42 -10.30 -0.06 -1.51
C ASP A 42 -8.92 -0.66 -1.81
N THR A 43 -8.00 0.17 -2.34
CA THR A 43 -6.59 -0.18 -2.51
C THR A 43 -5.94 -0.54 -1.18
N ILE A 44 -6.11 0.32 -0.16
CA ILE A 44 -5.52 0.12 1.17
C ILE A 44 -6.04 -1.18 1.80
N ARG A 45 -7.35 -1.45 1.67
CA ARG A 45 -7.98 -2.65 2.24
C ARG A 45 -7.52 -3.96 1.60
N ARG A 46 -7.09 -3.92 0.34
CA ARG A 46 -6.60 -5.09 -0.41
C ARG A 46 -5.10 -5.34 -0.25
N ALA A 47 -4.38 -4.41 0.37
CA ALA A 47 -2.94 -4.49 0.56
C ALA A 47 -2.53 -5.62 1.52
N ASP A 48 -1.47 -6.35 1.18
CA ASP A 48 -0.86 -7.34 2.08
C ASP A 48 -0.14 -6.65 3.26
N HIS A 49 0.46 -5.49 2.99
CA HIS A 49 1.20 -4.68 3.96
C HIS A 49 0.91 -3.20 3.77
N ILE A 50 0.82 -2.46 4.88
CA ILE A 50 0.54 -1.03 4.89
C ILE A 50 1.72 -0.32 5.56
N VAL A 51 2.29 0.65 4.84
CA VAL A 51 3.22 1.63 5.40
C VAL A 51 2.46 2.94 5.51
N ASP A 52 2.54 3.61 6.66
CA ASP A 52 1.94 4.93 6.83
C ASP A 52 3.03 5.96 7.10
N LEU A 53 2.98 7.06 6.36
CA LEU A 53 3.96 8.13 6.40
C LEU A 53 3.28 9.46 6.78
N GLY A 54 3.71 10.04 7.89
CA GLY A 54 3.13 11.26 8.43
C GLY A 54 3.92 11.84 9.61
N PRO A 55 3.43 12.87 10.31
CA PRO A 55 2.11 13.52 10.22
C PRO A 55 2.06 14.75 9.29
N GLY A 56 3.04 14.94 8.41
CA GLY A 56 3.04 16.07 7.47
C GLY A 56 4.01 15.89 6.32
N ALA A 57 3.96 16.83 5.37
CA ALA A 57 4.86 16.87 4.22
C ALA A 57 5.92 17.99 4.38
N GLY A 58 7.02 17.86 3.63
CA GLY A 58 8.08 18.87 3.56
C GLY A 58 8.75 19.12 4.91
N ARG A 59 8.87 20.40 5.30
CA ARG A 59 9.57 20.85 6.53
C ARG A 59 9.01 20.32 7.85
N HIS A 60 7.77 19.82 7.85
CA HIS A 60 7.16 19.19 9.03
C HIS A 60 7.64 17.73 9.23
N GLY A 61 8.38 17.20 8.25
CA GLY A 61 9.03 15.90 8.30
C GLY A 61 8.08 14.73 8.03
N VAL A 62 8.60 13.74 7.31
CA VAL A 62 7.96 12.43 7.16
C VAL A 62 8.53 11.50 8.23
N LYS A 63 7.66 10.83 8.98
CA LYS A 63 8.02 9.72 9.88
C LYS A 63 7.30 8.46 9.45
N LEU A 64 7.96 7.32 9.61
CA LEU A 64 7.33 6.02 9.49
C LEU A 64 6.46 5.78 10.72
N LEU A 65 5.14 5.69 10.52
CA LEU A 65 4.16 5.61 11.60
C LEU A 65 3.68 4.19 11.87
N LEU A 66 3.62 3.35 10.83
CA LEU A 66 3.06 2.01 10.90
C LEU A 66 3.65 1.14 9.78
N MET A 67 3.78 -0.16 10.03
CA MET A 67 4.28 -1.15 9.06
C MET A 67 3.38 -2.40 8.97
N ASP A 68 2.24 -2.43 9.67
CA ASP A 68 1.36 -3.61 9.76
C ASP A 68 -0.10 -3.22 10.10
N PRO A 69 -1.14 -3.96 9.64
CA PRO A 69 -2.53 -3.49 9.61
C PRO A 69 -3.26 -3.60 10.97
N LEU A 70 -2.53 -3.70 12.09
CA LEU A 70 -3.12 -3.86 13.42
C LEU A 70 -4.14 -2.75 13.76
N GLU A 71 -4.00 -1.57 13.16
CA GLU A 71 -5.06 -0.58 13.09
C GLU A 71 -5.14 0.10 11.71
N PRO A 72 -6.32 0.18 11.09
CA PRO A 72 -6.45 0.83 9.79
C PRO A 72 -6.30 2.35 9.86
N PRO A 73 -5.58 2.97 8.89
CA PRO A 73 -5.19 4.38 8.94
C PRO A 73 -6.38 5.35 8.99
N TRP A 74 -7.52 5.01 8.39
CA TRP A 74 -8.73 5.84 8.36
C TRP A 74 -9.42 6.03 9.74
N LYS A 75 -9.02 5.29 10.77
CA LYS A 75 -9.51 5.51 12.15
C LYS A 75 -8.77 6.64 12.89
N ARG A 76 -7.69 7.20 12.35
CA ARG A 76 -6.91 8.26 13.01
C ARG A 76 -7.48 9.66 12.75
N LYS A 77 -7.77 10.40 13.82
CA LYS A 77 -8.36 11.75 13.78
C LYS A 77 -7.42 12.90 13.37
N SER A 78 -6.13 12.64 13.11
CA SER A 78 -5.15 13.69 12.76
C SER A 78 -4.86 13.70 11.26
N ARG A 79 -5.51 14.62 10.55
CA ARG A 79 -5.25 14.95 9.15
C ARG A 79 -3.81 15.43 8.98
N LEU A 80 -3.00 14.60 8.32
CA LEU A 80 -2.19 14.91 7.13
C LEU A 80 -1.20 13.75 6.91
N PRO A 81 -1.61 12.59 6.37
CA PRO A 81 -0.64 11.57 6.06
C PRO A 81 -0.44 11.54 4.55
N LEU A 82 0.83 11.65 4.15
CA LEU A 82 1.24 11.37 2.79
C LEU A 82 1.28 9.85 2.72
N HIS A 83 0.13 9.23 2.47
CA HIS A 83 0.05 7.80 2.63
C HIS A 83 0.76 7.07 1.49
N ILE A 84 1.82 6.31 1.79
CA ILE A 84 2.55 5.48 0.82
C ILE A 84 2.18 4.02 1.08
N TYR A 85 1.39 3.39 0.20
CA TYR A 85 0.77 2.10 0.49
C TYR A 85 1.23 0.94 -0.40
N VAL A 86 1.25 -0.24 0.20
CA VAL A 86 1.33 -1.55 -0.41
C VAL A 86 2.77 -2.01 -0.69
N VAL A 87 3.20 -3.04 0.02
CA VAL A 87 4.32 -3.90 -0.37
C VAL A 87 3.72 -5.26 -0.69
N THR A 88 3.59 -5.61 -1.97
CA THR A 88 3.06 -6.91 -2.36
C THR A 88 4.17 -7.97 -2.37
N ASP A 89 4.71 -8.32 -1.22
CA ASP A 89 5.76 -9.35 -1.16
C ASP A 89 5.24 -10.67 -0.60
N ARG A 90 4.94 -11.64 -1.48
CA ARG A 90 4.69 -13.03 -1.07
C ARG A 90 5.96 -13.81 -0.76
N SER A 91 7.16 -13.25 -0.98
CA SER A 91 8.42 -13.98 -0.81
C SER A 91 8.72 -14.33 0.66
N ARG A 92 8.07 -13.66 1.63
CA ARG A 92 8.17 -14.00 3.06
C ARG A 92 7.06 -14.91 3.61
N ALA A 93 6.00 -15.19 2.85
CA ALA A 93 4.93 -16.08 3.31
C ALA A 93 5.34 -17.59 3.35
N ARG A 94 6.62 -17.92 3.11
CA ARG A 94 7.18 -19.29 3.19
C ARG A 94 8.29 -19.48 4.22
N ALA A 95 8.59 -18.52 5.08
CA ALA A 95 9.46 -18.81 6.22
C ALA A 95 8.62 -19.40 7.36
N THR A 96 8.36 -20.71 7.30
CA THR A 96 8.05 -21.47 8.52
C THR A 96 9.25 -21.37 9.47
N PRO A 97 9.08 -21.37 10.80
CA PRO A 97 10.17 -21.20 11.77
C PRO A 97 11.18 -22.38 11.85
N GLU A 98 11.37 -23.16 10.78
CA GLU A 98 12.11 -24.43 10.80
C GLU A 98 13.27 -24.53 9.79
N ASP A 99 13.76 -23.40 9.23
CA ASP A 99 15.03 -23.35 8.47
C ASP A 99 16.16 -22.72 9.28
#